data_AF-A0A2G9YV49-F1
#
_entry.id   AF-A0A2G9YV49-F1
#
_cell.length_a   1.000
_cell.length_b   1.000
_cell.length_c   1.000
_cell.angle_alpha   90.00
_cell.angle_beta   90.00
_cell.angle_gamma   90.00
#
_symmetry.space_group_name_H-M   'P 1'
#
loop_
_entity.id
_entity.type
_entity.pdbx_description
1 polymer ?
#
loop_
_entity_poly.entity_id
_entity_poly.type
_entity_poly.pdbx_seq_one_letter_code
_entity_poly.pdbx_strand_id
1 'polypeptide(L)'
;ENHTKFILPKVRPKKNKWHFRERSIPMENWLPFLGWYLSEGNCYEDLNTGGCSVTLTTCYRTEEAVRTLRAIGPSPCVKKHHVTATSKQLYEYVKRFGKSHNKYIPQEIKNLSQKYLTILLKSLLDGDGNKHSKNGWKYTTVSKKLADDVQEIAIKCGMTARVFLDKEGFYRVYINTTRTAQCNLDQDRSEWVDYNGMVYSVEVPNSVVMVRQNGCAYFSGNSKGAGDQYWLDYARIYGLNTIVFRQSGIYGPHQFGIEEQGWLAWFCNALLFDKPVTIFGDGKQVRDVLYVDDLLRAFNLAFKNIKKTRGNAYNIGGGPQFTLSIWELFAILEKLAGKKYNYSFSSWRPGDQKVYISDVSKAKKDFGWSPTVSPKEGVKNLYNWISQNHHLIERAGVFKSR
;
A
#
# COMPACT_ATOMS: atom_id res chain seq x y z
N GLU A 1 -15.21 10.07 17.91
CA GLU A 1 -14.99 10.64 19.26
C GLU A 1 -15.42 9.76 20.44
N ASN A 2 -15.68 8.44 20.30
CA ASN A 2 -16.39 7.67 21.35
C ASN A 2 -15.57 6.67 22.21
N HIS A 3 -14.24 6.82 22.36
CA HIS A 3 -13.43 5.87 23.15
C HIS A 3 -12.57 6.54 24.22
N THR A 4 -13.18 7.27 25.16
CA THR A 4 -12.44 7.82 26.32
C THR A 4 -12.22 6.80 27.43
N LYS A 5 -13.00 5.72 27.45
CA LYS A 5 -12.95 4.67 28.48
C LYS A 5 -12.97 3.26 27.87
N PHE A 6 -12.25 2.34 28.50
CA PHE A 6 -12.28 0.90 28.25
C PHE A 6 -13.24 0.27 29.24
N ILE A 7 -14.07 -0.64 28.74
CA ILE A 7 -14.96 -1.43 29.58
C ILE A 7 -14.32 -2.81 29.76
N LEU A 8 -13.77 -3.05 30.95
CA LEU A 8 -13.33 -4.37 31.34
C LEU A 8 -14.59 -5.23 31.58
N PRO A 9 -14.79 -6.31 30.79
CA PRO A 9 -16.07 -7.00 30.74
C PRO A 9 -16.37 -7.75 32.04
N LYS A 10 -17.66 -7.94 32.32
CA LYS A 10 -18.11 -8.78 33.44
C LYS A 10 -17.63 -10.23 33.28
N VAL A 11 -17.23 -10.86 34.39
CA VAL A 11 -16.87 -12.28 34.41
C VAL A 11 -17.76 -13.01 35.40
N ARG A 12 -18.36 -14.12 34.93
CA ARG A 12 -19.16 -15.04 35.73
C ARG A 12 -18.39 -16.37 35.87
N PRO A 13 -17.77 -16.66 37.02
CA PRO A 13 -17.14 -17.96 37.25
C PRO A 13 -18.18 -19.09 37.22
N LYS A 14 -17.81 -20.28 36.74
CA LYS A 14 -18.70 -21.46 36.58
C LYS A 14 -19.24 -22.07 37.90
N LYS A 15 -18.88 -21.53 39.08
CA LYS A 15 -19.38 -21.96 40.41
C LYS A 15 -19.66 -20.70 41.24
N ASN A 16 -20.70 -20.73 42.09
CA ASN A 16 -21.28 -19.68 42.98
C ASN A 16 -20.31 -18.77 43.78
N LYS A 17 -19.31 -18.18 43.12
CA LYS A 17 -18.28 -17.35 43.72
C LYS A 17 -18.15 -16.10 42.86
N TRP A 18 -18.56 -14.97 43.45
CA TRP A 18 -18.27 -13.59 43.08
C TRP A 18 -18.55 -13.18 41.62
N HIS A 19 -19.55 -12.31 41.45
CA HIS A 19 -19.81 -11.63 40.19
C HIS A 19 -18.86 -10.42 40.04
N PHE A 20 -17.95 -10.49 39.07
CA PHE A 20 -17.15 -9.32 38.69
C PHE A 20 -17.99 -8.45 37.76
N ARG A 21 -18.46 -7.30 38.26
CA ARG A 21 -19.17 -6.30 37.47
C ARG A 21 -18.23 -5.68 36.43
N GLU A 22 -18.81 -5.12 35.38
CA GLU A 22 -18.04 -4.33 34.41
C GLU A 22 -17.35 -3.16 35.09
N ARG A 23 -16.14 -2.83 34.64
CA ARG A 23 -15.36 -1.72 35.17
C ARG A 23 -14.97 -0.78 34.04
N SER A 24 -15.29 0.50 34.22
CA SER A 24 -14.89 1.55 33.29
C SER A 24 -13.53 2.11 33.69
N ILE A 25 -12.57 2.05 32.78
CA ILE A 25 -11.18 2.45 33.00
C ILE A 25 -10.82 3.52 31.97
N PRO A 26 -10.25 4.69 32.34
CA PRO A 26 -9.80 5.68 31.36
C PRO A 26 -8.80 5.07 30.35
N MET A 27 -8.90 5.45 29.07
CA MET A 27 -7.96 4.98 28.04
C MET A 27 -6.50 5.26 28.38
N GLU A 28 -6.25 6.40 28.97
CA GLU A 28 -4.91 6.85 29.35
C GLU A 28 -4.31 5.97 30.46
N ASN A 29 -5.12 5.23 31.21
CA ASN A 29 -4.66 4.25 32.20
C ASN A 29 -4.59 2.84 31.61
N TRP A 30 -5.53 2.49 30.73
CA TRP A 30 -5.61 1.15 30.13
C TRP A 30 -4.50 0.87 29.11
N LEU A 31 -4.21 1.82 28.22
CA LEU A 31 -3.27 1.62 27.12
C LEU A 31 -1.82 1.44 27.57
N PRO A 32 -1.33 2.14 28.63
CA PRO A 32 -0.03 1.83 29.21
C PRO A 32 0.06 0.40 29.70
N PHE A 33 -0.93 -0.06 30.47
CA PHE A 33 -0.97 -1.45 30.92
C PHE A 33 -0.95 -2.44 29.75
N LEU A 34 -1.75 -2.18 28.71
CA LEU A 34 -1.82 -3.07 27.55
C LEU A 34 -0.48 -3.17 26.82
N GLY A 35 0.21 -2.05 26.58
CA GLY A 35 1.51 -2.05 25.93
C GLY A 35 2.55 -2.84 26.73
N TRP A 36 2.62 -2.57 28.04
CA TRP A 36 3.46 -3.32 28.97
C TRP A 36 3.14 -4.82 29.00
N TYR A 37 1.86 -5.19 29.00
CA TYR A 37 1.44 -6.59 29.00
C TYR A 37 1.83 -7.31 27.70
N LEU A 38 1.66 -6.65 26.56
CA LEU A 38 2.01 -7.23 25.26
C LEU A 38 3.52 -7.43 25.12
N SER A 39 4.33 -6.55 25.69
CA SER A 39 5.79 -6.70 25.72
C SER A 39 6.25 -7.70 26.78
N GLU A 40 6.24 -7.28 28.04
CA GLU A 40 6.85 -8.00 29.17
C GLU A 40 5.83 -8.72 30.07
N GLY A 41 4.58 -8.83 29.62
CA GLY A 41 3.48 -9.44 30.38
C GLY A 41 3.33 -10.94 30.20
N ASN A 42 2.87 -11.59 31.28
CA ASN A 42 2.40 -12.96 31.30
C ASN A 42 1.12 -13.08 32.14
N CYS A 43 0.30 -14.09 31.86
CA CYS A 43 -0.87 -14.43 32.65
C CYS A 43 -0.89 -15.92 32.98
N TYR A 44 -1.26 -16.26 34.21
CA TYR A 44 -1.25 -17.63 34.72
C TYR A 44 -2.54 -17.94 35.49
N GLU A 45 -3.07 -19.15 35.29
CA GLU A 45 -4.14 -19.73 36.09
C GLU A 45 -3.62 -20.98 36.78
N ASP A 46 -3.73 -21.01 38.10
CA ASP A 46 -3.47 -22.20 38.91
C ASP A 46 -4.67 -23.15 38.77
N LEU A 47 -4.44 -24.34 38.22
CA LEU A 47 -5.48 -25.33 37.97
C LEU A 47 -6.03 -25.96 39.26
N ASN A 48 -5.26 -25.95 40.35
CA ASN A 48 -5.65 -26.53 41.63
C ASN A 48 -6.49 -25.55 42.46
N THR A 49 -6.05 -24.29 42.52
CA THR A 49 -6.72 -23.26 43.34
C THR A 49 -7.72 -22.41 42.54
N GLY A 50 -7.66 -22.42 41.21
CA GLY A 50 -8.40 -21.51 40.33
C GLY A 50 -7.91 -20.06 40.39
N GLY A 51 -6.76 -19.83 41.03
CA GLY A 51 -6.16 -18.50 41.18
C GLY A 51 -5.65 -17.96 39.84
N CYS A 52 -6.08 -16.76 39.48
CA CYS A 52 -5.69 -16.11 38.22
C CYS A 52 -4.82 -14.90 38.49
N SER A 53 -3.66 -14.83 37.84
CA SER A 53 -2.70 -13.75 38.00
C SER A 53 -2.25 -13.16 36.66
N VAL A 54 -1.94 -11.87 36.68
CA VAL A 54 -1.33 -11.14 35.57
C VAL A 54 -0.06 -10.48 36.10
N THR A 55 1.05 -10.70 35.42
CA THR A 55 2.38 -10.27 35.84
C THR A 55 3.02 -9.43 34.74
N LEU A 56 3.60 -8.29 35.11
CA LEU A 56 4.52 -7.51 34.29
C LEU A 56 5.93 -7.76 34.80
N THR A 57 6.86 -8.13 33.92
CA THR A 57 8.23 -8.52 34.30
C THR A 57 9.23 -7.48 33.83
N THR A 58 9.75 -6.65 34.73
CA THR A 58 10.66 -5.56 34.39
C THR A 58 11.72 -5.32 35.46
N CYS A 59 12.97 -5.17 35.01
CA CYS A 59 14.11 -4.98 35.91
C CYS A 59 14.46 -3.52 36.20
N TYR A 60 13.97 -2.57 35.38
CA TYR A 60 14.37 -1.15 35.45
C TYR A 60 13.22 -0.17 35.75
N ARG A 61 11.95 -0.63 35.70
CA ARG A 61 10.76 0.25 35.76
C ARG A 61 9.65 -0.30 36.67
N THR A 62 10.04 -0.99 37.75
CA THR A 62 9.12 -1.66 38.67
C THR A 62 8.07 -0.71 39.27
N GLU A 63 8.45 0.52 39.65
CA GLU A 63 7.50 1.51 40.18
C GLU A 63 6.46 1.98 39.14
N GLU A 64 6.87 2.10 37.87
CA GLU A 64 5.98 2.47 36.77
C GLU A 64 4.97 1.34 36.50
N ALA A 65 5.43 0.09 36.50
CA ALA A 65 4.56 -1.09 36.38
C ALA A 65 3.55 -1.19 37.55
N VAL A 66 3.97 -0.89 38.79
CA VAL A 66 3.07 -0.83 39.96
C VAL A 66 2.01 0.26 39.78
N ARG A 67 2.40 1.47 39.39
CA ARG A 67 1.47 2.59 39.15
C ARG A 67 0.46 2.24 38.06
N THR A 68 0.93 1.61 36.98
CA THR A 68 0.11 1.19 35.84
C THR A 68 -0.96 0.18 36.25
N LEU A 69 -0.59 -0.85 37.04
CA LEU A 69 -1.53 -1.84 37.55
C LEU A 69 -2.54 -1.23 38.53
N ARG A 70 -2.09 -0.36 39.46
CA ARG A 70 -3.00 0.35 40.37
C ARG A 70 -3.99 1.26 39.63
N ALA A 71 -3.54 1.91 38.56
CA ALA A 71 -4.37 2.81 37.75
C ALA A 71 -5.51 2.09 37.01
N ILE A 72 -5.38 0.79 36.75
CA ILE A 72 -6.45 -0.05 36.20
C ILE A 72 -7.21 -0.84 37.29
N GLY A 73 -6.81 -0.72 38.56
CA GLY A 73 -7.55 -1.12 39.76
C GLY A 73 -6.94 -2.19 40.65
N PRO A 74 -6.32 -3.29 40.13
CA PRO A 74 -5.72 -4.29 40.99
C PRO A 74 -4.57 -3.73 41.84
N SER A 75 -4.45 -4.22 43.07
CA SER A 75 -3.31 -3.96 43.94
C SER A 75 -2.21 -5.00 43.67
N PRO A 76 -1.09 -4.63 43.04
CA PRO A 76 -0.04 -5.59 42.73
C PRO A 76 0.87 -5.85 43.93
N CYS A 77 1.45 -7.06 43.98
CA CYS A 77 2.60 -7.38 44.80
C CYS A 77 3.88 -7.35 43.94
N VAL A 78 5.00 -7.00 44.56
CA VAL A 78 6.31 -6.96 43.89
C VAL A 78 7.19 -8.06 44.45
N LYS A 79 7.75 -8.89 43.56
CA LYS A 79 8.76 -9.91 43.90
C LYS A 79 9.90 -9.82 42.90
N LYS A 80 11.07 -9.35 43.34
CA LYS A 80 12.23 -9.08 42.46
C LYS A 80 11.81 -8.14 41.30
N HIS A 81 11.84 -8.65 40.07
CA HIS A 81 11.48 -7.93 38.85
C HIS A 81 10.04 -8.19 38.38
N HIS A 82 9.23 -8.90 39.17
CA HIS A 82 7.86 -9.24 38.83
C HIS A 82 6.87 -8.40 39.61
N VAL A 83 6.00 -7.70 38.89
CA VAL A 83 4.86 -6.97 39.45
C VAL A 83 3.60 -7.75 39.10
N THR A 84 3.05 -8.44 40.09
CA THR A 84 1.96 -9.40 39.90
C THR A 84 0.67 -8.91 40.55
N ALA A 85 -0.42 -8.92 39.80
CA ALA A 85 -1.76 -8.66 40.31
C ALA A 85 -2.64 -9.91 40.18
N THR A 86 -3.28 -10.30 41.28
CA THR A 86 -4.30 -11.36 41.26
C THR A 86 -5.61 -10.76 40.79
N SER A 87 -6.06 -11.13 39.59
CA SER A 87 -7.33 -10.66 39.03
C SER A 87 -7.86 -11.61 37.96
N LYS A 88 -8.94 -12.32 38.29
CA LYS A 88 -9.64 -13.20 37.35
C LYS A 88 -10.24 -12.44 36.18
N GLN A 89 -10.83 -11.27 36.45
CA GLN A 89 -11.43 -10.44 35.42
C GLN A 89 -10.40 -9.96 34.40
N LEU A 90 -9.23 -9.52 34.86
CA LEU A 90 -8.15 -9.07 33.98
C LEU A 90 -7.56 -10.25 33.19
N TYR A 91 -7.29 -11.38 33.85
CA TYR A 91 -6.81 -12.62 33.24
C TYR A 91 -7.71 -13.08 32.07
N GLU A 92 -9.03 -13.18 32.30
CA GLU A 92 -9.99 -13.60 31.27
C GLU A 92 -9.99 -12.68 30.04
N TYR A 93 -9.72 -11.40 30.24
CA TYR A 93 -9.61 -10.45 29.15
C TYR A 93 -8.29 -10.62 28.41
N VAL A 94 -7.15 -10.54 29.10
CA VAL A 94 -5.82 -10.45 28.46
C VAL A 94 -5.32 -11.77 27.88
N LYS A 95 -5.83 -12.92 28.33
CA LYS A 95 -5.44 -14.23 27.78
C LYS A 95 -5.78 -14.39 26.29
N ARG A 96 -6.71 -13.58 25.76
CA ARG A 96 -7.12 -13.59 24.35
C ARG A 96 -6.04 -13.05 23.40
N PHE A 97 -5.06 -12.30 23.91
CA PHE A 97 -4.03 -11.66 23.09
C PHE A 97 -2.90 -12.59 22.67
N GLY A 98 -3.02 -13.89 22.97
CA GLY A 98 -2.03 -14.90 22.61
C GLY A 98 -0.83 -14.95 23.55
N LYS A 99 0.09 -15.86 23.25
CA LYS A 99 1.35 -16.08 23.98
C LYS A 99 2.51 -16.13 22.99
N SER A 100 3.66 -15.59 23.38
CA SER A 100 4.91 -15.60 22.61
C SER A 100 4.70 -15.35 21.10
N HIS A 101 4.85 -16.37 20.26
CA HIS A 101 4.74 -16.29 18.79
C HIS A 101 3.37 -15.87 18.26
N ASN A 102 2.31 -16.07 19.04
CA ASN A 102 0.94 -15.78 18.63
C ASN A 102 0.38 -14.48 19.24
N LYS A 103 1.23 -13.65 19.85
CA LYS A 103 0.82 -12.34 20.38
C LYS A 103 0.31 -11.43 19.26
N TYR A 104 -0.72 -10.62 19.52
CA TYR A 104 -1.24 -9.66 18.53
C TYR A 104 -2.01 -8.51 19.20
N ILE A 105 -2.27 -7.45 18.43
CA ILE A 105 -3.09 -6.31 18.84
C ILE A 105 -4.43 -6.38 18.09
N PRO A 106 -5.57 -6.46 18.80
CA PRO A 106 -6.88 -6.50 18.18
C PRO A 106 -7.21 -5.27 17.33
N GLN A 107 -8.07 -5.45 16.32
CA GLN A 107 -8.41 -4.40 15.36
C GLN A 107 -9.11 -3.21 16.02
N GLU A 108 -9.94 -3.47 17.04
CA GLU A 108 -10.62 -2.43 17.81
C GLU A 108 -9.65 -1.46 18.50
N ILE A 109 -8.47 -1.95 18.91
CA ILE A 109 -7.41 -1.12 19.49
C ILE A 109 -6.64 -0.41 18.39
N LYS A 110 -6.34 -1.07 17.28
CA LYS A 110 -5.63 -0.47 16.13
C LYS A 110 -6.44 0.63 15.42
N ASN A 111 -7.75 0.67 15.63
CA ASN A 111 -8.66 1.69 15.08
C ASN A 111 -8.89 2.90 16.02
N LEU A 112 -8.21 2.94 17.18
CA LEU A 112 -8.26 4.10 18.07
C LEU A 112 -7.61 5.33 17.42
N SER A 113 -7.94 6.52 17.94
CA SER A 113 -7.35 7.78 17.50
C SER A 113 -5.83 7.80 17.65
N GLN A 114 -5.14 8.61 16.86
CA GLN A 114 -3.68 8.80 16.92
C GLN A 114 -3.17 9.08 18.35
N LYS A 115 -3.90 9.90 19.13
CA LYS A 115 -3.59 10.20 20.54
C LYS A 115 -3.40 8.91 21.36
N TYR A 116 -4.36 7.99 21.27
CA TYR A 116 -4.35 6.73 22.01
C TYR A 116 -3.34 5.72 21.47
N LEU A 117 -3.22 5.62 20.14
CA LEU A 117 -2.20 4.79 19.51
C LEU A 117 -0.79 5.21 19.91
N THR A 118 -0.55 6.51 20.10
CA THR A 118 0.74 7.04 20.55
C THR A 118 1.06 6.58 21.99
N ILE A 119 0.06 6.57 22.89
CA ILE A 119 0.22 6.07 24.26
C ILE A 119 0.59 4.58 24.26
N LEU A 120 -0.15 3.79 23.47
CA LEU A 120 0.11 2.36 23.34
C LEU A 120 1.49 2.08 22.76
N LEU A 121 1.86 2.77 21.66
CA LEU A 121 3.16 2.62 21.02
C LEU A 121 4.31 2.96 21.95
N LYS A 122 4.21 4.08 22.69
CA LYS A 122 5.22 4.46 23.68
C LYS A 122 5.41 3.36 24.73
N SER A 123 4.30 2.76 25.19
CA SER A 123 4.32 1.72 26.22
C SER A 123 4.91 0.40 25.71
N LEU A 124 4.65 0.04 24.45
CA LEU A 124 5.32 -1.10 23.79
C LEU A 124 6.83 -0.85 23.65
N LEU A 125 7.22 0.38 23.28
CA LEU A 125 8.62 0.77 23.16
C LEU A 125 9.35 0.86 24.51
N ASP A 126 8.65 1.19 25.58
CA ASP A 126 9.21 1.24 26.93
C ASP A 126 9.45 -0.16 27.53
N GLY A 127 8.78 -1.20 27.03
CA GLY A 127 9.01 -2.60 27.37
C GLY A 127 10.06 -3.27 26.48
N ASP A 128 9.68 -3.70 25.28
CA ASP A 128 10.58 -4.46 24.38
C ASP A 128 11.39 -3.58 23.40
N GLY A 129 11.30 -2.26 23.55
CA GLY A 129 11.96 -1.29 22.69
C GLY A 129 13.30 -0.81 23.23
N ASN A 130 14.24 -0.55 22.32
CA ASN A 130 15.52 0.06 22.64
C ASN A 130 15.79 1.24 21.69
N LYS A 131 16.29 2.36 22.21
CA LYS A 131 16.75 3.47 21.36
C LYS A 131 18.04 3.07 20.65
N HIS A 132 18.09 3.26 19.34
CA HIS A 132 19.27 3.01 18.51
C HIS A 132 19.82 4.30 17.87
N SER A 133 19.06 5.39 17.92
CA SER A 133 19.47 6.72 17.50
C SER A 133 18.66 7.78 18.28
N LYS A 134 19.03 9.06 18.16
CA LYS A 134 18.32 10.18 18.81
C LYS A 134 16.81 10.18 18.52
N ASN A 135 16.44 9.80 17.30
CA ASN A 135 15.08 9.87 16.77
C ASN A 135 14.49 8.49 16.43
N GLY A 136 15.14 7.40 16.86
CA GLY A 136 14.85 6.06 16.37
C GLY A 136 14.81 5.00 17.45
N TRP A 137 13.85 4.10 17.32
CA TRP A 137 13.60 2.96 18.20
C TRP A 137 13.70 1.64 17.44
N LYS A 138 14.09 0.59 18.15
CA LYS A 138 14.07 -0.80 17.71
C LYS A 138 13.20 -1.60 18.67
N TYR A 139 12.04 -2.06 18.22
CA TYR A 139 11.16 -2.98 18.94
C TYR A 139 11.46 -4.42 18.54
N THR A 140 11.43 -5.35 19.49
CA THR A 140 11.75 -6.76 19.26
C THR A 140 10.58 -7.66 19.63
N THR A 141 10.25 -8.63 18.78
CA THR A 141 9.28 -9.67 19.15
C THR A 141 9.53 -10.97 18.38
N VAL A 142 9.09 -12.10 18.94
CA VAL A 142 9.06 -13.41 18.25
C VAL A 142 7.75 -13.64 17.48
N SER A 143 6.77 -12.74 17.62
CA SER A 143 5.51 -12.83 16.89
C SER A 143 5.53 -11.96 15.65
N LYS A 144 5.41 -12.60 14.48
CA LYS A 144 5.23 -11.89 13.21
C LYS A 144 4.02 -10.97 13.24
N LYS A 145 2.90 -11.45 13.79
CA LYS A 145 1.64 -10.69 13.84
C LYS A 145 1.78 -9.45 14.72
N LEU A 146 2.41 -9.58 15.89
CA LEU A 146 2.70 -8.41 16.73
C LEU A 146 3.67 -7.44 16.05
N ALA A 147 4.69 -7.92 15.34
CA ALA A 147 5.60 -7.06 14.59
C ALA A 147 4.86 -6.25 13.50
N ASP A 148 3.97 -6.92 12.78
CA ASP A 148 3.10 -6.30 11.76
C ASP A 148 2.15 -5.27 12.37
N ASP A 149 1.55 -5.58 13.53
CA ASP A 149 0.65 -4.68 14.26
C ASP A 149 1.39 -3.44 14.82
N VAL A 150 2.61 -3.60 15.34
CA VAL A 150 3.45 -2.50 15.82
C VAL A 150 3.85 -1.58 14.67
N GLN A 151 4.18 -2.13 13.49
CA GLN A 151 4.45 -1.34 12.30
C GLN A 151 3.22 -0.54 11.86
N GLU A 152 2.03 -1.14 11.83
CA GLU A 152 0.78 -0.46 11.50
C GLU A 152 0.52 0.73 12.45
N ILE A 153 0.65 0.52 13.76
CA ILE A 153 0.46 1.56 14.77
C ILE A 153 1.47 2.68 14.63
N ALA A 154 2.76 2.35 14.40
CA ALA A 154 3.80 3.36 14.19
C ALA A 154 3.50 4.26 13.00
N ILE A 155 3.06 3.67 11.87
CA ILE A 155 2.66 4.41 10.66
C ILE A 155 1.44 5.30 10.95
N LYS A 156 0.42 4.78 11.63
CA LYS A 156 -0.76 5.56 12.05
C LYS A 156 -0.40 6.70 13.01
N CYS A 157 0.71 6.58 13.74
CA CYS A 157 1.24 7.64 14.59
C CYS A 157 2.09 8.67 13.83
N GLY A 158 2.28 8.52 12.51
CA GLY A 158 3.08 9.43 11.69
C GLY A 158 4.57 9.14 11.71
N MET A 159 4.98 7.93 12.10
CA MET A 159 6.38 7.49 12.10
C MET A 159 6.68 6.59 10.91
N THR A 160 7.94 6.52 10.50
CA THR A 160 8.38 5.47 9.56
C THR A 160 8.67 4.20 10.32
N ALA A 161 8.34 3.05 9.74
CA ALA A 161 8.58 1.75 10.38
C ALA A 161 9.00 0.69 9.36
N ARG A 162 10.04 -0.07 9.68
CA ARG A 162 10.56 -1.20 8.88
C ARG A 162 10.61 -2.47 9.71
N VAL A 163 10.09 -3.58 9.18
CA VAL A 163 10.11 -4.90 9.82
C VAL A 163 11.07 -5.83 9.09
N PHE A 164 11.93 -6.54 9.80
CA PHE A 164 12.64 -7.69 9.22
C PHE A 164 12.88 -8.78 10.26
N LEU A 165 13.07 -10.01 9.78
CA LEU A 165 13.47 -11.16 10.59
C LEU A 165 15.00 -11.21 10.67
N ASP A 166 15.56 -11.21 11.87
CA ASP A 166 17.01 -11.37 12.05
C ASP A 166 17.45 -12.84 12.01
N LYS A 167 18.77 -13.06 12.07
CA LYS A 167 19.37 -14.40 12.01
C LYS A 167 19.05 -15.27 13.23
N GLU A 168 18.64 -14.66 14.33
CA GLU A 168 18.30 -15.33 15.59
C GLU A 168 16.81 -15.71 15.67
N GLY A 169 16.02 -15.35 14.64
CA GLY A 169 14.59 -15.65 14.57
C GLY A 169 13.69 -14.60 15.23
N PHE A 170 14.22 -13.42 15.58
CA PHE A 170 13.43 -12.31 16.11
C PHE A 170 13.01 -11.34 15.01
N TYR A 171 11.75 -10.91 15.04
CA TYR A 171 11.29 -9.78 14.25
C TYR A 171 11.74 -8.47 14.90
N ARG A 172 12.43 -7.65 14.13
CA ARG A 172 12.87 -6.32 14.53
C ARG A 172 12.03 -5.27 13.80
N VAL A 173 11.42 -4.37 14.56
CA VAL A 173 10.67 -3.22 14.02
C VAL A 173 11.46 -1.94 14.30
N TYR A 174 12.06 -1.39 13.26
CA TYR A 174 12.80 -0.13 13.32
C TYR A 174 11.86 1.02 13.06
N ILE A 175 11.68 1.90 14.04
CA ILE A 175 10.74 3.01 14.01
C ILE A 175 11.51 4.32 14.10
N ASN A 176 11.29 5.25 13.17
CA ASN A 176 11.94 6.56 13.20
C ASN A 176 10.90 7.69 13.19
N THR A 177 11.16 8.70 14.03
CA THR A 177 10.34 9.92 14.20
C THR A 177 10.65 11.00 13.16
N THR A 178 11.21 10.62 12.01
CA THR A 178 11.68 11.56 10.98
C THR A 178 10.51 12.31 10.32
N ARG A 179 10.64 13.64 10.22
CA ARG A 179 9.74 14.54 9.46
C ARG A 179 9.84 14.40 7.93
N THR A 180 10.75 13.58 7.43
CA THR A 180 11.08 13.49 6.01
C THR A 180 11.43 12.06 5.66
N ALA A 181 10.69 11.48 4.70
CA ALA A 181 11.18 10.32 3.97
C ALA A 181 12.42 10.77 3.18
N GLN A 182 13.61 10.41 3.63
CA GLN A 182 14.81 10.59 2.84
C GLN A 182 14.87 9.46 1.81
N CYS A 183 14.63 9.79 0.55
CA CYS A 183 15.01 8.91 -0.55
C CYS A 183 16.52 9.06 -0.75
N ASN A 184 17.28 7.99 -0.50
CA ASN A 184 18.70 7.96 -0.86
C ASN A 184 18.80 7.84 -2.39
N LEU A 185 18.87 8.99 -3.07
CA LEU A 185 18.92 9.07 -4.53
C LEU A 185 20.32 8.80 -5.11
N ASP A 186 21.36 8.76 -4.27
CA ASP A 186 22.76 8.72 -4.70
C ASP A 186 23.34 7.29 -4.82
N GLN A 187 22.53 6.26 -4.62
CA GLN A 187 22.95 4.87 -4.82
C GLN A 187 21.91 4.15 -5.65
N ASP A 188 22.29 3.73 -6.86
CA ASP A 188 21.50 2.76 -7.61
C ASP A 188 21.51 1.43 -6.85
N ARG A 189 20.38 1.13 -6.21
CA ARG A 189 20.12 -0.14 -5.52
C ARG A 189 19.07 -0.95 -6.26
N SER A 190 18.85 -0.65 -7.54
CA SER A 190 17.86 -1.32 -8.37
C SER A 190 18.38 -2.70 -8.70
N GLU A 191 17.58 -3.71 -8.40
CA GLU A 191 17.80 -5.08 -8.84
C GLU A 191 16.75 -5.39 -9.90
N TRP A 192 17.20 -5.79 -11.09
CA TRP A 192 16.31 -6.30 -12.11
C TRP A 192 15.97 -7.74 -11.75
N VAL A 193 14.70 -7.98 -11.46
CA VAL A 193 14.17 -9.31 -11.16
C VAL A 193 13.24 -9.71 -12.28
N ASP A 194 13.58 -10.78 -12.99
CA ASP A 194 12.71 -11.37 -14.01
C ASP A 194 11.46 -11.95 -13.33
N TYR A 195 10.32 -11.29 -13.56
CA TYR A 195 9.04 -11.70 -13.01
C TYR A 195 8.23 -12.46 -14.06
N ASN A 196 8.01 -13.76 -13.82
CA ASN A 196 7.14 -14.60 -14.64
C ASN A 196 5.82 -14.85 -13.91
N GLY A 197 4.85 -13.95 -14.10
CA GLY A 197 3.54 -14.00 -13.47
C GLY A 197 2.62 -12.89 -13.95
N MET A 198 1.36 -12.93 -13.53
CA MET A 198 0.38 -11.88 -13.84
C MET A 198 0.58 -10.69 -12.91
N VAL A 199 0.71 -9.49 -13.48
CA VAL A 199 0.69 -8.24 -12.71
C VAL A 199 -0.78 -7.82 -12.51
N TYR A 200 -1.22 -7.73 -11.26
CA TYR A 200 -2.58 -7.34 -10.91
C TYR A 200 -2.64 -5.85 -10.54
N SER A 201 -3.69 -5.15 -10.99
CA SER A 201 -4.06 -3.84 -10.43
C SER A 201 -4.98 -4.09 -9.24
N VAL A 202 -4.64 -3.54 -8.08
CA VAL A 202 -5.53 -3.50 -6.92
C VAL A 202 -6.50 -2.33 -7.12
N GLU A 203 -7.73 -2.40 -6.63
CA GLU A 203 -8.64 -1.25 -6.48
C GLU A 203 -9.18 -1.22 -5.04
N VAL A 204 -9.18 -0.05 -4.40
CA VAL A 204 -9.71 0.14 -3.05
C VAL A 204 -10.59 1.39 -3.00
N PRO A 205 -11.66 1.44 -2.17
CA PRO A 205 -12.64 2.53 -2.19
C PRO A 205 -12.06 3.94 -1.99
N ASN A 206 -10.97 4.05 -1.22
CA ASN A 206 -10.28 5.32 -0.94
C ASN A 206 -9.10 5.60 -1.89
N SER A 207 -8.88 4.71 -2.86
CA SER A 207 -7.82 4.77 -3.86
C SER A 207 -6.40 5.01 -3.29
N VAL A 208 -6.15 4.61 -2.05
CA VAL A 208 -4.81 4.66 -1.42
C VAL A 208 -4.54 3.29 -0.84
N VAL A 209 -3.51 2.63 -1.36
CA VAL A 209 -3.06 1.33 -0.86
C VAL A 209 -1.76 1.52 -0.08
N MET A 210 -1.68 0.91 1.10
CA MET A 210 -0.41 0.76 1.79
C MET A 210 0.22 -0.55 1.32
N VAL A 211 1.31 -0.45 0.57
CA VAL A 211 2.09 -1.61 0.12
C VAL A 211 3.29 -1.82 1.03
N ARG A 212 3.74 -3.06 1.16
CA ARG A 212 4.95 -3.39 1.93
C ARG A 212 5.91 -4.19 1.08
N GLN A 213 7.10 -3.65 0.86
CA GLN A 213 8.17 -4.33 0.11
C GLN A 213 9.41 -4.41 0.99
N ASN A 214 9.98 -5.62 1.13
CA ASN A 214 11.17 -5.87 1.95
C ASN A 214 11.05 -5.31 3.38
N GLY A 215 9.84 -5.38 3.94
CA GLY A 215 9.54 -4.91 5.29
C GLY A 215 9.30 -3.41 5.42
N CYS A 216 9.51 -2.62 4.38
CA CYS A 216 9.23 -1.19 4.34
C CYS A 216 7.80 -0.95 3.85
N ALA A 217 7.02 -0.16 4.59
CA ALA A 217 5.68 0.23 4.18
C ALA A 217 5.71 1.54 3.39
N TYR A 218 4.96 1.60 2.30
CA TYR A 218 4.80 2.77 1.45
C TYR A 218 3.33 2.98 1.12
N PHE A 219 2.90 4.23 0.99
CA PHE A 219 1.61 4.54 0.41
C PHE A 219 1.76 4.65 -1.10
N SER A 220 0.93 3.91 -1.84
CA SER A 220 0.80 4.03 -3.28
C SER A 220 -0.60 4.55 -3.60
N GLY A 221 -0.65 5.63 -4.39
CA GLY A 221 -1.91 6.19 -4.89
C GLY A 221 -2.45 5.28 -5.98
N ASN A 222 -3.64 4.76 -5.74
CA ASN A 222 -4.40 3.93 -6.68
C ASN A 222 -5.37 4.76 -7.54
N SER A 223 -5.54 6.06 -7.23
CA SER A 223 -6.17 7.04 -8.11
C SER A 223 -5.09 7.91 -8.73
N LYS A 224 -5.05 7.93 -10.06
CA LYS A 224 -4.06 8.66 -10.85
C LYS A 224 -3.98 10.14 -10.44
N GLY A 225 -5.10 10.76 -10.09
CA GLY A 225 -5.17 12.16 -9.64
C GLY A 225 -4.62 12.42 -8.24
N ALA A 226 -4.85 11.53 -7.26
CA ALA A 226 -4.28 11.71 -5.92
C ALA A 226 -2.77 11.46 -5.95
N GLY A 227 -2.32 10.42 -6.65
CA GLY A 227 -0.89 10.16 -6.86
C GLY A 227 -0.19 11.35 -7.54
N ASP A 228 -0.77 11.88 -8.61
CA ASP A 228 -0.32 13.11 -9.28
C ASP A 228 -0.09 14.25 -8.28
N GLN A 229 -1.11 14.59 -7.48
CA GLN A 229 -1.01 15.70 -6.53
C GLN A 229 0.02 15.46 -5.42
N TYR A 230 0.09 14.24 -4.87
CA TYR A 230 1.10 13.90 -3.87
C TYR A 230 2.52 14.08 -4.39
N TRP A 231 2.81 13.64 -5.61
CA TRP A 231 4.15 13.77 -6.18
C TRP A 231 4.55 15.23 -6.42
N LEU A 232 3.62 16.06 -6.91
CA LEU A 232 3.84 17.49 -7.06
C LEU A 232 4.06 18.18 -5.71
N ASP A 233 3.25 17.83 -4.71
CA ASP A 233 3.34 18.39 -3.37
C ASP A 233 4.65 18.01 -2.67
N TYR A 234 5.10 16.77 -2.85
CA TYR A 234 6.36 16.30 -2.27
C TYR A 234 7.59 16.99 -2.88
N ALA A 235 7.55 17.33 -4.18
CA ALA A 235 8.58 18.20 -4.77
C ALA A 235 8.55 19.60 -4.16
N ARG A 236 7.35 20.17 -3.96
CA ARG A 236 7.17 21.52 -3.40
C ARG A 236 7.62 21.62 -1.95
N ILE A 237 7.21 20.67 -1.10
CA ILE A 237 7.44 20.72 0.35
C ILE A 237 8.81 20.17 0.72
N TYR A 238 9.23 19.06 0.11
CA TYR A 238 10.43 18.32 0.53
C TYR A 238 11.58 18.40 -0.48
N GLY A 239 11.41 19.12 -1.60
CA GLY A 239 12.47 19.29 -2.60
C GLY A 239 12.79 18.03 -3.39
N LEU A 240 11.89 17.03 -3.41
CA LEU A 240 12.11 15.78 -4.14
C LEU A 240 12.07 16.01 -5.65
N ASN A 241 12.92 15.28 -6.37
CA ASN A 241 13.02 15.33 -7.83
C ASN A 241 11.94 14.45 -8.49
N THR A 242 10.68 14.86 -8.35
CA THR A 242 9.52 14.16 -8.91
C THR A 242 9.10 14.79 -10.24
N ILE A 243 8.56 13.99 -11.16
CA ILE A 243 7.97 14.45 -12.42
C ILE A 243 6.66 13.69 -12.59
N VAL A 244 5.59 14.37 -13.01
CA VAL A 244 4.31 13.72 -13.29
C VAL A 244 4.01 13.75 -14.79
N PHE A 245 3.81 12.59 -15.39
CA PHE A 245 3.35 12.46 -16.78
C PHE A 245 1.88 12.04 -16.81
N ARG A 246 1.03 12.93 -17.34
CA ARG A 246 -0.39 12.68 -17.62
C ARG A 246 -0.51 12.12 -19.03
N GLN A 247 -0.53 10.79 -19.10
CA GLN A 247 -0.38 10.07 -20.37
C GLN A 247 -1.72 9.83 -21.06
N SER A 248 -1.71 9.91 -22.40
CA SER A 248 -2.83 9.50 -23.25
C SER A 248 -2.73 8.03 -23.68
N GLY A 249 -3.20 7.67 -24.89
CA GLY A 249 -3.19 6.31 -25.43
C GLY A 249 -1.79 5.82 -25.81
N ILE A 250 -1.07 5.23 -24.85
CA ILE A 250 0.23 4.61 -25.09
C ILE A 250 0.08 3.24 -25.75
N TYR A 251 0.90 2.97 -26.77
CA TYR A 251 0.91 1.68 -27.45
C TYR A 251 2.26 1.30 -28.07
N GLY A 252 2.45 0.00 -28.32
CA GLY A 252 3.64 -0.52 -29.00
C GLY A 252 3.90 -2.00 -28.66
N PRO A 253 5.02 -2.55 -29.15
CA PRO A 253 5.48 -3.90 -28.80
C PRO A 253 5.43 -4.18 -27.28
N HIS A 254 5.25 -5.45 -26.90
CA HIS A 254 5.14 -5.92 -25.52
C HIS A 254 3.86 -5.51 -24.76
N GLN A 255 2.86 -4.94 -25.45
CA GLN A 255 1.55 -4.65 -24.86
C GLN A 255 0.55 -5.80 -25.12
N PHE A 256 0.11 -6.45 -24.05
CA PHE A 256 -0.88 -7.53 -24.07
C PHE A 256 -2.31 -6.98 -23.88
N GLY A 257 -2.79 -6.21 -24.86
CA GLY A 257 -4.08 -5.50 -24.75
C GLY A 257 -5.30 -6.44 -24.62
N ILE A 258 -6.21 -6.07 -23.71
CA ILE A 258 -7.53 -6.69 -23.44
C ILE A 258 -8.65 -5.66 -23.66
N GLU A 259 -9.92 -6.07 -23.71
CA GLU A 259 -11.05 -5.17 -24.01
C GLU A 259 -11.14 -3.95 -23.06
N GLU A 260 -10.69 -4.10 -21.82
CA GLU A 260 -10.67 -3.06 -20.80
C GLU A 260 -9.39 -2.21 -20.79
N GLN A 261 -8.30 -2.67 -21.43
CA GLN A 261 -6.99 -2.02 -21.34
C GLN A 261 -6.16 -2.12 -22.63
N GLY A 262 -5.69 -0.97 -23.11
CA GLY A 262 -4.79 -0.91 -24.27
C GLY A 262 -5.53 -1.12 -25.58
N TRP A 263 -6.47 -0.23 -25.90
CA TRP A 263 -7.43 -0.39 -27.00
C TRP A 263 -6.79 -0.68 -28.36
N LEU A 264 -5.66 -0.06 -28.71
CA LEU A 264 -4.96 -0.35 -29.98
C LEU A 264 -4.46 -1.80 -30.04
N ALA A 265 -3.85 -2.29 -28.95
CA ALA A 265 -3.39 -3.67 -28.84
C ALA A 265 -4.56 -4.66 -28.77
N TRP A 266 -5.65 -4.31 -28.08
CA TRP A 266 -6.87 -5.11 -28.06
C TRP A 266 -7.44 -5.33 -29.46
N PHE A 267 -7.67 -4.26 -30.23
CA PHE A 267 -8.23 -4.40 -31.57
C PHE A 267 -7.26 -5.12 -32.52
N CYS A 268 -5.95 -4.95 -32.36
CA CYS A 268 -4.97 -5.72 -33.12
C CYS A 268 -5.01 -7.22 -32.77
N ASN A 269 -5.05 -7.55 -31.48
CA ASN A 269 -5.20 -8.92 -30.98
C ASN A 269 -6.49 -9.54 -31.50
N ALA A 270 -7.63 -8.86 -31.34
CA ALA A 270 -8.91 -9.39 -31.76
C ALA A 270 -8.96 -9.68 -33.27
N LEU A 271 -8.35 -8.82 -34.09
CA LEU A 271 -8.23 -9.09 -35.53
C LEU A 271 -7.37 -10.32 -35.80
N LEU A 272 -6.16 -10.37 -35.26
CA LEU A 272 -5.21 -11.46 -35.54
C LEU A 272 -5.68 -12.83 -35.06
N PHE A 273 -6.50 -12.88 -34.01
CA PHE A 273 -7.03 -14.11 -33.42
C PHE A 273 -8.52 -14.37 -33.74
N ASP A 274 -9.07 -13.67 -34.74
CA ASP A 274 -10.43 -13.84 -35.24
C ASP A 274 -11.50 -13.76 -34.12
N LYS A 275 -11.33 -12.80 -33.22
CA LYS A 275 -12.27 -12.54 -32.12
C LYS A 275 -13.24 -11.42 -32.48
N PRO A 276 -14.52 -11.56 -32.10
CA PRO A 276 -15.48 -10.46 -32.23
C PRO A 276 -15.08 -9.31 -31.30
N VAL A 277 -15.40 -8.08 -31.71
CA VAL A 277 -15.12 -6.88 -30.90
C VAL A 277 -16.37 -6.07 -30.62
N THR A 278 -16.48 -5.53 -29.41
CA THR A 278 -17.56 -4.61 -29.04
C THR A 278 -17.09 -3.17 -29.20
N ILE A 279 -17.82 -2.37 -29.97
CA ILE A 279 -17.63 -0.92 -30.03
C ILE A 279 -18.59 -0.27 -29.02
N PHE A 280 -18.02 0.37 -28.01
CA PHE A 280 -18.79 1.13 -27.02
C PHE A 280 -19.02 2.55 -27.55
N GLY A 281 -20.28 2.93 -27.76
CA GLY A 281 -20.64 4.17 -28.42
C GLY A 281 -20.72 4.03 -29.94
N ASP A 282 -20.30 5.05 -30.69
CA ASP A 282 -20.43 5.12 -32.16
C ASP A 282 -19.11 4.89 -32.93
N GLY A 283 -18.01 4.60 -32.23
CA GLY A 283 -16.68 4.40 -32.80
C GLY A 283 -15.95 5.69 -33.21
N LYS A 284 -16.58 6.85 -33.02
CA LYS A 284 -16.01 8.17 -33.39
C LYS A 284 -15.26 8.84 -32.25
N GLN A 285 -15.13 8.19 -31.09
CA GLN A 285 -14.28 8.70 -30.02
C GLN A 285 -12.84 8.81 -30.49
N VAL A 286 -12.18 9.93 -30.18
CA VAL A 286 -10.81 10.22 -30.63
C VAL A 286 -9.87 10.27 -29.44
N ARG A 287 -8.70 9.67 -29.61
CA ARG A 287 -7.56 9.81 -28.70
C ARG A 287 -6.33 10.20 -29.49
N ASP A 288 -5.49 11.05 -28.93
CA ASP A 288 -4.10 11.08 -29.35
C ASP A 288 -3.38 9.81 -28.88
N VAL A 289 -2.57 9.23 -29.77
CA VAL A 289 -1.89 7.95 -29.54
C VAL A 289 -0.38 8.18 -29.57
N LEU A 290 0.33 7.56 -28.64
CA LEU A 290 1.77 7.73 -28.48
C LEU A 290 2.47 6.39 -28.54
N TYR A 291 3.38 6.26 -29.51
CA TYR A 291 4.20 5.07 -29.64
C TYR A 291 5.22 4.96 -28.49
N VAL A 292 5.45 3.74 -28.01
CA VAL A 292 6.23 3.46 -26.80
C VAL A 292 7.64 4.05 -26.83
N ASP A 293 8.33 4.04 -27.98
CA ASP A 293 9.69 4.59 -28.08
C ASP A 293 9.72 6.11 -27.86
N ASP A 294 8.68 6.82 -28.31
CA ASP A 294 8.54 8.26 -28.04
C ASP A 294 8.30 8.52 -26.55
N LEU A 295 7.57 7.64 -25.86
CA LEU A 295 7.39 7.72 -24.41
C LEU A 295 8.70 7.46 -23.65
N LEU A 296 9.47 6.43 -24.04
CA LEU A 296 10.79 6.15 -23.45
C LEU A 296 11.74 7.34 -23.61
N ARG A 297 11.71 7.96 -24.79
CA ARG A 297 12.47 9.19 -25.08
C ARG A 297 12.00 10.37 -24.23
N ALA A 298 10.69 10.48 -23.94
CA ALA A 298 10.14 11.48 -23.01
C ALA A 298 10.72 11.31 -21.60
N PHE A 299 10.72 10.08 -21.06
CA PHE A 299 11.30 9.78 -19.74
C PHE A 299 12.77 10.19 -19.68
N ASN A 300 13.58 9.77 -20.66
CA ASN A 300 15.00 10.05 -20.70
C ASN A 300 15.28 11.57 -20.76
N LEU A 301 14.60 12.30 -21.65
CA LEU A 301 14.79 13.74 -21.80
C LEU A 301 14.32 14.51 -20.56
N ALA A 302 13.18 14.14 -19.98
CA ALA A 302 12.69 14.81 -18.78
C ALA A 302 13.61 14.59 -17.58
N PHE A 303 14.16 13.37 -17.43
CA PHE A 303 15.16 13.06 -16.40
C PHE A 303 16.47 13.83 -16.61
N LYS A 304 17.00 13.87 -17.83
CA LYS A 304 18.21 14.66 -18.16
C LYS A 304 18.03 16.15 -17.86
N ASN A 305 16.80 16.65 -17.89
CA ASN A 305 16.45 18.04 -17.61
C ASN A 305 15.83 18.23 -16.21
N ILE A 306 16.15 17.37 -15.23
CA ILE A 306 15.52 17.35 -13.90
C ILE A 306 15.49 18.69 -13.19
N LYS A 307 16.51 19.54 -13.39
CA LYS A 307 16.57 20.90 -12.81
C LYS A 307 15.35 21.76 -13.21
N LYS A 308 14.84 21.56 -14.43
CA LYS A 308 13.69 22.28 -14.98
C LYS A 308 12.38 21.49 -14.82
N THR A 309 12.44 20.16 -14.87
CA THR A 309 11.24 19.31 -14.90
C THR A 309 10.74 18.87 -13.52
N ARG A 310 11.57 18.94 -12.47
CA ARG A 310 11.14 18.56 -11.11
C ARG A 310 9.93 19.36 -10.65
N GLY A 311 9.02 18.71 -9.93
CA GLY A 311 7.80 19.30 -9.39
C GLY A 311 6.78 19.74 -10.43
N ASN A 312 6.94 19.32 -11.69
CA ASN A 312 6.04 19.68 -12.77
C ASN A 312 5.23 18.48 -13.27
N ALA A 313 3.99 18.77 -13.66
CA ALA A 313 3.18 17.88 -14.47
C ALA A 313 3.30 18.23 -15.96
N TYR A 314 3.29 17.20 -16.81
CA TYR A 314 3.33 17.29 -18.26
C TYR A 314 2.26 16.38 -18.86
N ASN A 315 1.47 16.90 -19.80
CA ASN A 315 0.66 16.04 -20.65
C ASN A 315 1.58 15.38 -21.68
N ILE A 316 1.49 14.06 -21.80
CA ILE A 316 2.35 13.24 -22.66
C ILE A 316 1.46 12.37 -23.54
N GLY A 317 1.46 12.63 -24.83
CA GLY A 317 0.64 11.93 -25.80
C GLY A 317 1.09 12.23 -27.22
N GLY A 318 0.33 11.75 -28.20
CA GLY A 318 0.60 12.01 -29.62
C GLY A 318 0.36 13.46 -30.03
N GLY A 319 -0.44 14.21 -29.26
CA GLY A 319 -0.89 15.54 -29.65
C GLY A 319 -1.84 15.54 -30.86
N PRO A 320 -2.25 16.73 -31.33
CA PRO A 320 -3.25 16.86 -32.38
C PRO A 320 -2.80 16.31 -33.74
N GLN A 321 -1.50 16.10 -33.95
CA GLN A 321 -0.97 15.51 -35.18
C GLN A 321 -1.13 13.99 -35.23
N PHE A 322 -1.20 13.33 -34.08
CA PHE A 322 -1.18 11.86 -33.98
C PHE A 322 -2.40 11.36 -33.21
N THR A 323 -3.56 11.51 -33.85
CA THR A 323 -4.85 11.06 -33.32
C THR A 323 -5.38 9.85 -34.09
N LEU A 324 -6.19 9.04 -33.41
CA LEU A 324 -7.00 8.00 -34.03
C LEU A 324 -8.37 7.91 -33.35
N SER A 325 -9.38 7.69 -34.17
CA SER A 325 -10.66 7.09 -33.83
C SER A 325 -10.60 5.57 -33.99
N ILE A 326 -11.64 4.87 -33.51
CA ILE A 326 -11.76 3.42 -33.70
C ILE A 326 -11.86 3.09 -35.19
N TRP A 327 -12.63 3.87 -35.97
CA TRP A 327 -12.78 3.65 -37.41
C TRP A 327 -11.49 3.84 -38.20
N GLU A 328 -10.69 4.85 -37.86
CA GLU A 328 -9.38 5.06 -38.49
C GLU A 328 -8.41 3.92 -38.16
N LEU A 329 -8.41 3.43 -36.91
CA LEU A 329 -7.61 2.27 -36.54
C LEU A 329 -8.05 1.02 -37.32
N PHE A 330 -9.35 0.78 -37.45
CA PHE A 330 -9.88 -0.37 -38.20
C PHE A 330 -9.43 -0.32 -39.65
N ALA A 331 -9.54 0.84 -40.31
CA ALA A 331 -9.09 1.00 -41.68
C ALA A 331 -7.60 0.66 -41.88
N ILE A 332 -6.75 0.99 -40.91
CA ILE A 332 -5.31 0.65 -40.93
C ILE A 332 -5.13 -0.87 -40.77
N LEU A 333 -5.73 -1.46 -39.73
CA LEU A 333 -5.53 -2.86 -39.37
C LEU A 333 -6.14 -3.82 -40.39
N GLU A 334 -7.34 -3.55 -40.90
CA GLU A 334 -7.98 -4.37 -41.94
C GLU A 334 -7.16 -4.37 -43.24
N LYS A 335 -6.54 -3.23 -43.58
CA LYS A 335 -5.63 -3.13 -44.73
C LYS A 335 -4.36 -3.96 -44.52
N LEU A 336 -3.81 -3.97 -43.31
CA LEU A 336 -2.62 -4.75 -42.97
C LEU A 336 -2.91 -6.27 -42.95
N ALA A 337 -4.07 -6.66 -42.42
CA ALA A 337 -4.43 -8.07 -42.26
C ALA A 337 -5.11 -8.68 -43.49
N GLY A 338 -5.62 -7.86 -44.42
CA GLY A 338 -6.40 -8.34 -45.57
C GLY A 338 -7.76 -8.94 -45.19
N LYS A 339 -8.27 -8.65 -43.99
CA LYS A 339 -9.55 -9.15 -43.48
C LYS A 339 -10.30 -8.08 -42.68
N LYS A 340 -11.61 -8.29 -42.51
CA LYS A 340 -12.53 -7.33 -41.87
C LYS A 340 -12.82 -7.72 -40.43
N TYR A 341 -13.12 -6.73 -39.59
CA TYR A 341 -13.60 -6.98 -38.23
C TYR A 341 -15.02 -7.54 -38.22
N ASN A 342 -15.25 -8.49 -37.32
CA ASN A 342 -16.60 -8.83 -36.86
C ASN A 342 -16.87 -8.03 -35.58
N TYR A 343 -17.84 -7.11 -35.61
CA TYR A 343 -18.10 -6.22 -34.48
C TYR A 343 -19.59 -6.03 -34.19
N SER A 344 -19.87 -5.67 -32.94
CA SER A 344 -21.19 -5.26 -32.45
C SER A 344 -21.10 -3.94 -31.69
N PHE A 345 -22.23 -3.31 -31.43
CA PHE A 345 -22.30 -2.06 -30.66
C PHE A 345 -22.83 -2.31 -29.25
N SER A 346 -22.32 -1.52 -28.30
CA SER A 346 -22.84 -1.42 -26.94
C SER A 346 -22.97 0.06 -26.53
N SER A 347 -23.63 0.29 -25.40
CA SER A 347 -23.79 1.64 -24.85
C SER A 347 -22.43 2.28 -24.54
N TRP A 348 -22.41 3.61 -24.48
CA TRP A 348 -21.22 4.36 -24.07
C TRP A 348 -20.74 3.91 -22.69
N ARG A 349 -19.43 3.74 -22.53
CA ARG A 349 -18.85 3.45 -21.21
C ARG A 349 -19.00 4.68 -20.30
N PRO A 350 -19.41 4.51 -19.04
CA PRO A 350 -19.43 5.60 -18.07
C PRO A 350 -18.05 6.25 -17.94
N GLY A 351 -18.01 7.58 -18.06
CA GLY A 351 -16.76 8.35 -17.96
C GLY A 351 -15.86 8.31 -19.20
N ASP A 352 -16.30 7.69 -20.31
CA ASP A 352 -15.54 7.74 -21.55
C ASP A 352 -15.57 9.15 -22.16
N GLN A 353 -14.38 9.71 -22.38
CA GLN A 353 -14.24 11.01 -23.01
C GLN A 353 -14.50 10.85 -24.51
N LYS A 354 -15.31 11.72 -25.13
CA LYS A 354 -15.51 11.67 -26.58
C LYS A 354 -14.22 12.00 -27.33
N VAL A 355 -13.48 12.99 -26.82
CA VAL A 355 -12.19 13.42 -27.38
C VAL A 355 -11.23 13.69 -26.24
N TYR A 356 -10.01 13.16 -26.35
CA TYR A 356 -8.89 13.55 -25.51
C TYR A 356 -7.64 13.68 -26.37
N ILE A 357 -7.03 14.86 -26.37
CA ILE A 357 -5.83 15.18 -27.14
C ILE A 357 -4.90 15.96 -26.22
N SER A 358 -3.66 15.49 -26.05
CA SER A 358 -2.69 16.11 -25.16
C SER A 358 -2.07 17.35 -25.80
N ASP A 359 -2.16 18.50 -25.15
CA ASP A 359 -1.23 19.60 -25.46
C ASP A 359 0.15 19.30 -24.88
N VAL A 360 1.10 18.96 -25.76
CA VAL A 360 2.48 18.61 -25.42
C VAL A 360 3.45 19.81 -25.47
N SER A 361 2.94 21.03 -25.66
CA SER A 361 3.74 22.25 -25.79
C SER A 361 4.70 22.47 -24.60
N LYS A 362 4.25 22.18 -23.38
CA LYS A 362 5.07 22.30 -22.16
C LYS A 362 6.28 21.37 -22.18
N ALA A 363 6.10 20.12 -22.62
CA ALA A 363 7.19 19.15 -22.71
C ALA A 363 8.22 19.56 -23.77
N LYS A 364 7.75 20.06 -24.92
CA LYS A 364 8.62 20.63 -25.97
C LYS A 364 9.43 21.81 -25.47
N LYS A 365 8.79 22.74 -24.77
CA LYS A 365 9.45 23.93 -24.18
C LYS A 365 10.46 23.57 -23.10
N ASP A 366 10.13 22.60 -22.25
CA ASP A 366 10.91 22.34 -21.04
C ASP A 366 12.10 21.42 -21.29
N PHE A 367 11.93 20.39 -22.11
CA PHE A 367 12.98 19.38 -22.33
C PHE A 367 13.10 18.92 -23.79
N GLY A 368 12.60 19.73 -24.74
CA GLY A 368 12.81 19.52 -26.17
C GLY A 368 12.10 18.29 -26.74
N TRP A 369 11.12 17.74 -26.03
CA TRP A 369 10.44 16.52 -26.46
C TRP A 369 9.23 16.81 -27.34
N SER A 370 9.04 15.99 -28.36
CA SER A 370 7.84 15.90 -29.19
C SER A 370 7.77 14.49 -29.76
N PRO A 371 6.57 13.91 -29.96
CA PRO A 371 6.42 12.61 -30.60
C PRO A 371 6.91 12.65 -32.06
N THR A 372 7.37 11.52 -32.57
CA THR A 372 7.96 11.40 -33.92
C THR A 372 7.40 10.24 -34.74
N VAL A 373 6.84 9.21 -34.10
CA VAL A 373 6.29 8.05 -34.80
C VAL A 373 4.83 8.28 -35.17
N SER A 374 4.51 8.19 -36.46
CA SER A 374 3.14 8.37 -36.95
C SER A 374 2.22 7.23 -36.50
N PRO A 375 0.91 7.46 -36.32
CA PRO A 375 -0.03 6.39 -35.94
C PRO A 375 0.02 5.18 -36.88
N LYS A 376 0.11 5.43 -38.20
CA LYS A 376 0.19 4.38 -39.23
C LYS A 376 1.43 3.51 -39.06
N GLU A 377 2.58 4.11 -38.80
CA GLU A 377 3.83 3.39 -38.59
C GLU A 377 3.81 2.62 -37.27
N GLY A 378 3.45 3.27 -36.17
CA GLY A 378 3.40 2.61 -34.87
C GLY A 378 2.40 1.45 -34.84
N VAL A 379 1.24 1.58 -35.50
CA VAL A 379 0.23 0.50 -35.57
C VAL A 379 0.77 -0.67 -36.39
N LYS A 380 1.47 -0.40 -37.50
CA LYS A 380 2.16 -1.44 -38.28
C LYS A 380 3.21 -2.18 -37.44
N ASN A 381 3.98 -1.47 -36.63
CA ASN A 381 4.99 -2.07 -35.75
C ASN A 381 4.34 -2.94 -34.67
N LEU A 382 3.27 -2.46 -34.02
CA LEU A 382 2.48 -3.24 -33.07
C LEU A 382 1.89 -4.50 -33.72
N TYR A 383 1.28 -4.37 -34.90
CA TYR A 383 0.73 -5.48 -35.66
C TYR A 383 1.78 -6.54 -35.96
N ASN A 384 2.92 -6.15 -36.53
CA ASN A 384 4.01 -7.06 -36.86
C ASN A 384 4.52 -7.79 -35.62
N TRP A 385 4.68 -7.07 -34.50
CA TRP A 385 5.13 -7.67 -33.26
C TRP A 385 4.15 -8.71 -32.74
N ILE A 386 2.84 -8.41 -32.72
CA ILE A 386 1.82 -9.38 -32.30
C ILE A 386 1.83 -10.60 -33.23
N SER A 387 1.83 -10.40 -34.55
CA SER A 387 1.84 -11.50 -35.53
C SER A 387 3.04 -12.44 -35.35
N GLN A 388 4.22 -11.90 -35.03
CA GLN A 388 5.44 -12.68 -34.79
C GLN A 388 5.44 -13.36 -33.40
N ASN A 389 4.59 -12.93 -32.47
CA ASN A 389 4.60 -13.36 -31.07
C ASN A 389 3.25 -13.93 -30.61
N HIS A 390 2.46 -14.55 -31.51
CA HIS A 390 1.15 -15.12 -31.17
C HIS A 390 1.17 -15.99 -29.90
N HIS A 391 2.18 -16.85 -29.77
CA HIS A 391 2.36 -17.73 -28.61
C HIS A 391 2.46 -17.00 -27.26
N LEU A 392 2.99 -15.77 -27.23
CA LEU A 392 3.04 -14.96 -26.00
C LEU A 392 1.66 -14.42 -25.61
N ILE A 393 0.85 -14.02 -26.60
CA ILE A 393 -0.52 -13.52 -26.39
C ILE A 393 -1.40 -14.62 -25.82
N GLU A 394 -1.31 -15.83 -26.38
CA GLU A 394 -2.06 -17.00 -25.90
C GLU A 394 -1.65 -17.39 -24.47
N ARG A 395 -0.34 -17.41 -24.20
CA ARG A 395 0.19 -17.71 -22.86
C ARG A 395 -0.29 -16.71 -21.82
N ALA A 396 -0.33 -15.42 -22.17
CA ALA A 396 -0.85 -14.36 -21.31
C ALA A 396 -2.36 -14.47 -21.04
N GLY A 397 -3.08 -15.32 -21.77
CA GLY A 397 -4.51 -15.57 -21.55
C GLY A 397 -5.39 -14.39 -21.92
N VAL A 398 -4.98 -13.57 -22.89
CA VAL A 398 -5.69 -12.34 -23.33
C VAL A 398 -7.17 -12.57 -23.63
N PHE A 399 -7.53 -13.76 -24.12
CA PHE A 399 -8.91 -14.12 -24.48
C PHE A 399 -9.57 -15.12 -23.51
N LYS A 400 -8.93 -15.45 -22.39
CA LYS A 400 -9.56 -16.34 -21.40
C LYS A 400 -10.61 -15.51 -20.65
N SER A 401 -11.85 -15.99 -20.62
CA SER A 401 -12.88 -15.44 -19.75
C SER A 401 -12.37 -15.46 -18.31
N ARG A 402 -12.31 -14.29 -17.67
CA ARG A 402 -11.98 -14.19 -16.25
C ARG A 402 -13.09 -14.76 -15.38
#